data_AF-A0A1E3X261-F1
#
_entry.id   AF-A0A1E3X261-F1
#
_cell.length_a   1.000
_cell.length_b   1.000
_cell.length_c   1.000
_cell.angle_alpha   90.00
_cell.angle_beta   90.00
_cell.angle_gamma   90.00
#
_symmetry.space_group_name_H-M   'P 1'
#
loop_
_entity.id
_entity.type
_entity.pdbx_description
1 polymer ?
#
loop_
_entity_poly.entity_id
_entity_poly.type
_entity_poly.pdbx_seq_one_letter_code
_entity_poly.pdbx_strand_id
1 'polypeptide(L)' 'MAGYYDEILGIVEYPNHVIKGYEGALIALGKAEKERFIAVVYKEINGDDGFIITAYFTSKVKLEREVILWQRQE' A
#
# COMPACT_ATOMS: atom_id res chain seq x y z
N MET A 1 2.19 -10.66 10.56
CA MET A 1 2.30 -10.61 9.10
C MET A 1 1.89 -11.92 8.44
N ALA A 2 2.41 -13.09 8.85
CA ALA A 2 2.10 -14.37 8.18
C ALA A 2 0.59 -14.71 8.06
N GLY A 3 -0.26 -14.26 9.00
CA GLY A 3 -1.71 -14.43 8.92
C GLY A 3 -2.48 -13.36 8.14
N TYR A 4 -1.80 -12.39 7.53
CA TYR A 4 -2.39 -11.27 6.78
C TYR A 4 -2.09 -11.36 5.27
N TYR A 5 -1.72 -12.54 4.79
CA TYR A 5 -1.26 -12.73 3.41
C TYR A 5 -2.32 -12.28 2.40
N ASP A 6 -3.55 -12.78 2.53
CA ASP A 6 -4.66 -12.41 1.66
C ASP A 6 -5.03 -10.93 1.76
N GLU A 7 -4.93 -10.34 2.96
CA GLU A 7 -5.19 -8.91 3.16
C GLU A 7 -4.12 -8.05 2.48
N ILE A 8 -2.85 -8.42 2.60
CA ILE A 8 -1.74 -7.72 1.95
C ILE A 8 -1.88 -7.78 0.43
N LEU A 9 -2.18 -8.94 -0.14
CA LEU A 9 -2.41 -9.09 -1.58
C LEU A 9 -3.63 -8.28 -2.03
N GLY A 10 -4.75 -8.37 -1.30
CA GLY A 10 -5.95 -7.60 -1.58
C GLY A 10 -5.73 -6.09 -1.53
N ILE A 11 -4.80 -5.60 -0.70
CA ILE A 11 -4.43 -4.18 -0.64
C ILE A 11 -3.62 -3.75 -1.87
N VAL A 12 -2.76 -4.62 -2.41
CA VAL A 12 -2.04 -4.32 -3.65
C VAL A 12 -3.00 -4.31 -4.84
N GLU A 13 -3.95 -5.23 -4.89
CA GLU A 13 -4.94 -5.34 -5.98
C GLU A 13 -6.03 -4.26 -5.89
N TYR A 14 -6.50 -3.95 -4.68
CA TYR A 14 -7.60 -3.01 -4.43
C TYR A 14 -7.22 -1.93 -3.38
N PRO A 15 -6.17 -1.12 -3.62
CA PRO A 15 -5.74 -0.11 -2.66
C PRO A 15 -6.81 0.96 -2.44
N ASN A 16 -6.73 1.64 -1.29
CA ASN A 16 -7.45 2.90 -1.11
C ASN A 16 -6.65 4.06 -1.73
N HIS A 17 -5.34 4.05 -1.51
CA HIS A 17 -4.41 5.04 -2.03
C HIS A 17 -3.11 4.35 -2.44
N VAL A 18 -2.47 4.88 -3.47
CA VAL A 18 -1.10 4.55 -3.84
C VAL A 18 -0.28 5.83 -3.77
N ILE A 19 0.75 5.80 -2.94
CA ILE A 19 1.70 6.91 -2.78
C ILE A 19 3.07 6.51 -3.33
N LYS A 20 3.85 7.53 -3.72
CA LYS A 20 5.20 7.33 -4.23
C LYS A 20 6.15 6.92 -3.11
N GLY A 21 6.74 5.74 -3.25
CA GLY A 21 7.84 5.29 -2.39
C GLY A 21 9.21 5.75 -2.88
N TYR A 22 10.25 5.29 -2.18
CA TYR A 22 11.65 5.56 -2.55
C TYR A 22 12.11 4.64 -3.70
N GLU A 23 13.04 5.13 -4.53
CA GLU A 23 13.65 4.36 -5.64
C GLU A 23 12.66 3.63 -6.56
N GLY A 24 11.56 4.31 -6.90
CA GLY A 24 10.54 3.78 -7.80
C GLY A 24 9.63 2.72 -7.17
N ALA A 25 9.71 2.49 -5.85
CA ALA A 25 8.73 1.70 -5.15
C ALA A 25 7.37 2.42 -5.07
N LEU A 26 6.32 1.62 -4.94
CA LEU A 26 4.96 2.07 -4.64
C LEU A 26 4.61 1.67 -3.22
N ILE A 27 3.76 2.47 -2.59
CA ILE A 27 3.21 2.15 -1.28
C ILE A 27 1.69 2.15 -1.41
N ALA A 28 1.10 0.97 -1.34
CA ALA A 28 -0.35 0.80 -1.28
C ALA A 28 -0.80 0.92 0.17
N LEU A 29 -1.87 1.68 0.36
CA LEU A 29 -2.49 1.87 1.67
C LEU A 29 -3.86 1.20 1.65
N GLY A 30 -4.02 0.22 2.54
CA GLY A 30 -5.28 -0.43 2.85
C GLY A 30 -5.79 -0.01 4.21
N LYS A 31 -7.10 0.25 4.30
CA LYS A 31 -7.77 0.51 5.58
C LYS A 31 -8.00 -0.84 6.29
N ALA A 32 -7.39 -1.03 7.45
CA ALA A 32 -7.62 -2.21 8.28
C ALA A 32 -8.83 -1.98 9.22
N GLU A 33 -8.62 -1.26 10.33
CA GLU A 33 -9.67 -0.87 11.29
C GLU A 33 -9.25 0.40 12.07
N LYS A 34 -10.22 1.17 12.61
CA LYS A 34 -10.06 2.33 13.53
C LYS A 34 -8.69 3.02 13.47
N GLU A 35 -8.52 3.88 12.47
CA GLU A 35 -7.32 4.73 12.26
C GLU A 35 -6.00 3.97 12.02
N ARG A 36 -6.02 2.64 11.85
CA ARG A 36 -4.87 1.86 11.42
C ARG A 36 -4.98 1.52 9.94
N PHE A 37 -3.88 1.76 9.24
CA PHE A 37 -3.65 1.37 7.87
C PHE A 37 -2.62 0.24 7.84
N ILE A 38 -2.74 -0.61 6.84
CA ILE A 38 -1.62 -1.45 6.40
C ILE A 38 -0.97 -0.74 5.22
N ALA A 39 0.30 -0.42 5.36
CA ALA A 39 1.13 0.05 4.28
C ALA A 39 1.87 -1.15 3.68
N VAL A 40 1.71 -1.35 2.37
CA VAL A 40 2.39 -2.40 1.60
C VAL A 40 3.34 -1.71 0.64
N VAL A 41 4.64 -1.94 0.80
CA VAL A 41 5.69 -1.42 -0.08
C VAL A 41 6.02 -2.49 -1.11
N TYR A 42 5.88 -2.17 -2.39
CA TYR A 42 6.07 -3.11 -3.48
C TYR A 42 6.68 -2.42 -4.71
N LYS A 43 7.15 -3.25 -5.65
CA LYS A 43 7.57 -2.82 -6.99
C LYS A 43 6.86 -3.65 -8.02
N GLU A 44 6.30 -2.98 -9.02
CA GLU A 44 5.81 -3.60 -10.24
C GLU A 44 6.97 -3.70 -11.23
N ILE A 45 7.16 -4.88 -11.80
CA ILE A 45 8.12 -5.12 -12.89
C ILE A 45 7.42 -4.89 -14.22
N ASN A 46 6.15 -5.31 -14.33
CA ASN A 46 5.24 -5.07 -15.44
C ASN A 46 3.79 -5.12 -14.91
N GLY A 47 2.79 -5.10 -15.80
CA GLY A 47 1.37 -5.07 -15.40
C GLY A 47 0.86 -6.33 -14.69
N ASP A 48 1.59 -7.44 -14.76
CA ASP A 48 1.18 -8.75 -14.23
C ASP A 48 2.22 -9.38 -13.29
N ASP A 49 3.32 -8.67 -13.00
CA ASP A 49 4.43 -9.18 -12.21
C ASP A 49 5.05 -8.10 -11.32
N GLY A 50 5.53 -8.52 -10.16
CA GLY A 50 6.07 -7.65 -9.14
C GLY A 50 6.41 -8.40 -7.86
N PHE A 51 6.87 -7.65 -6.87
CA PHE A 51 7.18 -8.21 -5.57
C PHE A 51 6.90 -7.23 -4.44
N ILE A 52 6.50 -7.78 -3.31
CA ILE A 52 6.31 -7.05 -2.06
C ILE A 52 7.65 -7.04 -1.33
N ILE A 53 8.11 -5.84 -0.98
CA ILE A 53 9.34 -5.62 -0.23
C ILE A 53 9.05 -5.78 1.27
N THR A 54 8.01 -5.11 1.75
CA THR A 54 7.60 -5.17 3.15
C THR A 54 6.15 -4.72 3.32
N ALA A 55 5.52 -5.15 4.41
CA ALA A 55 4.23 -4.65 4.84
C ALA A 55 4.28 -4.36 6.35
N TYR A 56 3.61 -3.30 6.78
CA TYR A 56 3.53 -2.93 8.20
C TYR A 56 2.26 -2.16 8.52
N PHE A 57 1.81 -2.28 9.78
CA PHE A 57 0.73 -1.46 10.30
C PHE A 57 1.24 -0.07 10.65
N THR A 58 0.47 0.95 10.32
CA THR A 58 0.76 2.34 10.69
C THR A 58 -0.55 3.07 11.02
N SER A 59 -0.52 3.88 12.08
CA SER A 59 -1.62 4.78 12.45
C SER A 59 -1.35 6.24 12.10
N LYS A 60 -0.19 6.54 11.52
CA LYS A 60 0.29 7.90 11.26
C LYS A 60 0.66 8.09 9.79
N VAL A 61 -0.27 7.81 8.89
CA VAL A 61 -0.08 8.18 7.48
C VAL A 61 -0.52 9.64 7.32
N LYS A 62 0.46 10.55 7.26
CA LYS A 62 0.18 11.96 6.91
C LYS A 62 0.16 12.09 5.39
N LEU A 63 -0.94 11.70 4.75
CA LEU A 63 -1.12 11.75 3.30
C LEU A 63 -0.80 13.13 2.70
N GLU A 64 -1.07 14.20 3.45
CA GLU A 64 -0.73 15.60 3.11
C GLU A 64 0.75 15.87 2.83
N ARG A 65 1.67 15.01 3.31
CA ARG A 65 3.12 15.14 3.10
C ARG A 65 3.66 14.20 2.03
N GLU A 66 2.83 13.30 1.53
CA GLU A 66 3.20 12.25 0.59
C GLU A 66 2.75 12.63 -0.83
N VAL A 67 3.45 12.13 -1.84
CA VAL A 67 3.02 12.28 -3.24
C VAL A 67 2.02 11.17 -3.55
N ILE A 68 0.73 11.53 -3.63
CA ILE A 68 -0.34 10.61 -4.02
C ILE A 68 -0.27 10.40 -5.52
N LEU A 69 -0.02 9.16 -5.95
CA LEU A 69 0.00 8.76 -7.35
C LEU A 69 -1.39 8.35 -7.82
N TRP A 70 -2.16 7.73 -6.93
CA TRP A 70 -3.51 7.29 -7.22
C TRP A 70 -4.36 7.23 -5.94
N GLN A 71 -5.66 7.47 -6.09
CA GLN A 71 -6.65 7.35 -5.03
C GLN A 71 -7.93 6.73 -5.59
N ARG A 72 -8.53 5.82 -4.84
CA ARG A 72 -9.82 5.22 -5.19
C ARG A 72 -10.91 6.29 -5.09
N GLN A 73 -11.63 6.51 -6.19
CA GLN A 73 -12.84 7.34 -6.18
C GLN A 73 -13.99 6.48 -5.63
N GLU A 74 -14.75 7.03 -4.68
CA GLU A 74 -15.98 6.42 -4.15
C GLU A 74 -17.18 6.64 -5.09
#